data_AF-A0A939XEP9-F1
#
_entry.id   AF-A0A939XEP9-F1
#
_cell.length_a   1.000
_cell.length_b   1.000
_cell.length_c   1.000
_cell.angle_alpha   90.00
_cell.angle_beta   90.00
_cell.angle_gamma   90.00
#
_symmetry.space_group_name_H-M   'P 1'
#
loop_
_entity.id
_entity.type
_entity.pdbx_description
1 polymer ?
#
loop_
_entity_poly.entity_id
_entity_poly.type
_entity_poly.pdbx_seq_one_letter_code
_entity_poly.pdbx_strand_id
1 'polypeptide(L)'
;MLIVLLILAIAFIVISTTKFKLHPFLALIIAAIGYGLCSGIPLSQIIQSVNNGFGSTVSSIGIVIVIGCIIGTFLEESGGAYVMARSVLRLVGEKRVPLAMLLLGYFISIPVYADSGFVILTPLNRAMSKKAGITLASSACALGLGLTITHCLVPPTPGPIAAAGIMGADLGLVILTGFIASILPVLLTWLYVTKWASRVYIDPAPDETDADIEEKVKKAPSAFKSFLPIVIPLVLIVLKSVSAFPSEPFGSGTFATIIGFIGEPVVALLIGMVLAFTLPKKFDKQMLSSTGWVGKGLKSAAIIIMITAAGGSFGMILRDSGIADVLGESLSDLKLGIWLPFLIAAALKTAQGSSTVAIITTASIIAPLMGVMGFVAPLEKAILVTSLCSGAMVVAHVNDSFF
;
A
#
# COMPACT_ATOMS: atom_id res chain seq x y z
N MET A 1 -10.84 -29.42 0.31
CA MET A 1 -9.65 -29.59 1.19
C MET A 1 -8.83 -28.30 1.30
N LEU A 2 -8.41 -27.70 0.17
CA LEU A 2 -7.56 -26.50 0.17
C LEU A 2 -8.14 -25.29 0.93
N ILE A 3 -9.46 -25.08 0.90
CA ILE A 3 -10.13 -24.00 1.66
C ILE A 3 -9.98 -24.20 3.17
N VAL A 4 -10.08 -25.44 3.65
CA VAL A 4 -9.88 -25.76 5.08
C VAL A 4 -8.44 -25.51 5.49
N LEU A 5 -7.48 -25.92 4.66
CA LEU A 5 -6.06 -25.64 4.88
C LEU A 5 -5.77 -24.13 4.93
N LEU A 6 -6.49 -23.34 4.12
CA LEU A 6 -6.33 -21.88 4.08
C LEU A 6 -6.80 -21.26 5.39
N ILE A 7 -7.99 -21.66 5.86
CA ILE A 7 -8.54 -21.22 7.15
C ILE A 7 -7.58 -21.59 8.29
N LEU A 8 -7.05 -22.81 8.28
CA LEU A 8 -6.09 -23.28 9.28
C LEU A 8 -4.77 -22.50 9.23
N ALA A 9 -4.26 -22.19 8.04
CA ALA A 9 -3.03 -21.40 7.88
C ALA A 9 -3.22 -19.97 8.40
N ILE A 10 -4.34 -19.31 8.08
CA ILE A 10 -4.66 -17.98 8.60
C ILE A 10 -4.81 -18.02 10.13
N ALA A 11 -5.54 -19.02 10.66
CA ALA A 11 -5.70 -19.18 12.11
C ALA A 11 -4.35 -19.41 12.80
N PHE A 12 -3.47 -20.23 12.22
CA PHE A 12 -2.11 -20.45 12.71
C PHE A 12 -1.31 -19.16 12.74
N ILE A 13 -1.34 -18.37 11.67
CA ILE A 13 -0.62 -17.10 11.58
C ILE A 13 -1.10 -16.12 12.67
N VAL A 14 -2.42 -15.97 12.84
CA VAL A 14 -3.01 -15.06 13.83
C VAL A 14 -2.70 -15.52 15.26
N ILE A 15 -2.88 -16.80 15.58
CA ILE A 15 -2.63 -17.35 16.91
C ILE A 15 -1.13 -17.27 17.25
N SER A 16 -0.26 -17.56 16.27
CA SER A 16 1.19 -17.55 16.49
C SER A 16 1.73 -16.15 16.77
N THR A 17 1.24 -15.14 16.05
CA THR A 17 1.65 -13.75 16.28
C THR A 17 1.05 -13.16 17.57
N THR A 18 -0.23 -13.43 17.86
CA THR A 18 -0.92 -12.81 19.01
C THR A 18 -0.69 -13.54 20.33
N LYS A 19 -0.79 -14.88 20.35
CA LYS A 19 -0.71 -15.69 21.58
C LYS A 19 0.71 -16.17 21.86
N PHE A 20 1.38 -16.72 20.85
CA PHE A 20 2.74 -17.23 21.00
C PHE A 20 3.81 -16.16 20.82
N LYS A 21 3.42 -14.93 20.43
CA LYS A 21 4.33 -13.80 20.20
C LYS A 21 5.45 -14.12 19.21
N LEU A 22 5.20 -15.04 18.29
CA LEU A 22 6.13 -15.37 17.21
C LEU A 22 6.22 -14.18 16.26
N HIS A 23 7.43 -13.86 15.80
CA HIS A 23 7.60 -12.77 14.85
C HIS A 23 6.79 -13.04 13.56
N PRO A 24 6.02 -12.07 13.04
CA PRO A 24 5.16 -12.22 11.85
C PRO A 24 5.88 -12.84 10.64
N PHE A 25 7.10 -12.38 10.37
CA PHE A 25 7.99 -12.96 9.37
C PHE A 25 8.10 -14.50 9.47
N LEU A 26 8.39 -15.03 10.66
CA LEU A 26 8.52 -16.47 10.88
C LEU A 26 7.17 -17.18 10.73
N ALA A 27 6.11 -16.59 11.29
CA ALA A 27 4.77 -17.15 11.18
C ALA A 27 4.32 -17.33 9.72
N LEU A 28 4.59 -16.33 8.87
CA LEU A 28 4.24 -16.36 7.44
C LEU A 28 5.04 -17.40 6.66
N ILE A 29 6.37 -17.48 6.87
CA ILE A 29 7.21 -18.46 6.17
C ILE A 29 6.85 -19.90 6.58
N ILE A 30 6.63 -20.14 7.89
CA ILE A 30 6.21 -21.45 8.38
C ILE A 30 4.83 -21.81 7.82
N ALA A 31 3.89 -20.87 7.79
CA ALA A 31 2.57 -21.08 7.21
C ALA A 31 2.63 -21.38 5.70
N ALA A 32 3.50 -20.70 4.95
CA ALA A 32 3.73 -20.95 3.53
C ALA A 32 4.25 -22.36 3.27
N ILE A 33 5.31 -22.76 3.96
CA ILE A 33 5.87 -24.11 3.79
C ILE A 33 4.85 -25.16 4.24
N GLY A 34 4.23 -24.97 5.42
CA GLY A 34 3.24 -25.90 5.97
C GLY A 34 2.01 -26.06 5.07
N TYR A 35 1.48 -24.96 4.54
CA TYR A 35 0.37 -24.99 3.59
C TYR A 35 0.77 -25.75 2.32
N GLY A 36 1.92 -25.42 1.72
CA GLY A 36 2.40 -26.07 0.50
C GLY A 36 2.58 -27.58 0.64
N LEU A 37 3.09 -28.02 1.80
CA LEU A 37 3.22 -29.44 2.13
C LEU A 37 1.87 -30.14 2.22
N CYS A 38 0.88 -29.51 2.85
CA CYS A 38 -0.46 -30.08 3.02
C CYS A 38 -1.33 -29.96 1.78
N SER A 39 -1.06 -29.02 0.87
CA SER A 39 -1.84 -28.78 -0.35
C SER A 39 -1.46 -29.69 -1.52
N GLY A 40 -0.39 -30.48 -1.40
CA GLY A 40 0.05 -31.41 -2.43
C GLY A 40 0.97 -30.78 -3.50
N ILE A 41 1.55 -29.60 -3.24
CA ILE A 41 2.57 -29.02 -4.12
C ILE A 41 3.81 -29.92 -4.07
N PRO A 42 4.46 -30.25 -5.21
CA PRO A 42 5.70 -31.01 -5.22
C PRO A 42 6.78 -30.36 -4.33
N LEU A 43 7.45 -31.17 -3.50
CA LEU A 43 8.44 -30.67 -2.52
C LEU A 43 9.54 -29.79 -3.15
N SER A 44 9.95 -30.10 -4.38
CA SER A 44 10.93 -29.33 -5.14
C SER A 44 10.43 -27.94 -5.55
N GLN A 45 9.11 -27.76 -5.68
CA GLN A 45 8.49 -26.50 -6.08
C GLN A 45 8.19 -25.60 -4.87
N ILE A 46 7.91 -26.15 -3.68
CA ILE A 46 7.55 -25.36 -2.50
C ILE A 46 8.58 -24.27 -2.21
N ILE A 47 9.87 -24.63 -2.13
CA ILE A 47 10.94 -23.66 -1.84
C ILE A 47 11.10 -22.65 -2.99
N GLN A 48 10.91 -23.11 -4.23
CA GLN A 48 10.96 -22.22 -5.40
C GLN A 48 9.83 -21.18 -5.36
N SER A 49 8.59 -21.60 -5.08
CA SER A 49 7.42 -20.73 -4.91
C SER A 49 7.62 -19.73 -3.78
N VAL A 50 8.13 -20.17 -2.62
CA VAL A 50 8.47 -19.28 -1.49
C VAL A 50 9.47 -18.22 -1.92
N ASN A 51 10.56 -18.62 -2.59
CA ASN A 51 11.60 -17.68 -3.05
C ASN A 51 11.09 -16.71 -4.13
N ASN A 52 10.26 -17.20 -5.07
CA ASN A 52 9.68 -16.39 -6.13
C ASN A 52 8.71 -15.35 -5.56
N GLY A 53 7.84 -15.75 -4.62
CA GLY A 53 6.94 -14.83 -3.92
C GLY A 53 7.69 -13.77 -3.12
N PHE A 54 8.75 -14.19 -2.41
CA PHE A 54 9.62 -13.28 -1.68
C PHE A 54 10.28 -12.25 -2.62
N GLY A 55 10.98 -12.75 -3.64
CA GLY A 55 11.79 -11.93 -4.54
C GLY A 55 10.96 -10.98 -5.40
N SER A 56 9.82 -11.42 -5.93
CA SER A 56 8.91 -10.56 -6.70
C SER A 56 8.37 -9.40 -5.86
N THR A 57 8.07 -9.65 -4.59
CA THR A 57 7.61 -8.62 -3.65
C THR A 57 8.72 -7.62 -3.35
N VAL A 58 9.91 -8.09 -2.98
CA VAL A 58 11.08 -7.21 -2.74
C VAL A 58 11.43 -6.39 -3.99
N SER A 59 11.39 -6.99 -5.17
CA SER A 59 11.67 -6.31 -6.44
C SER A 59 10.67 -5.20 -6.73
N SER A 60 9.41 -5.34 -6.30
CA SER A 60 8.34 -4.40 -6.65
C SER A 60 8.33 -3.16 -5.74
N ILE A 61 8.60 -3.33 -4.44
CA ILE A 61 8.44 -2.24 -3.45
C ILE A 61 9.68 -1.98 -2.58
N GLY A 62 10.66 -2.90 -2.57
CA GLY A 62 11.76 -2.87 -1.59
C GLY A 62 12.61 -1.61 -1.66
N ILE A 63 13.06 -1.22 -2.86
CA ILE A 63 13.87 -0.01 -3.06
C ILE A 63 13.08 1.24 -2.66
N VAL A 64 11.79 1.28 -2.99
CA VAL A 64 10.91 2.41 -2.68
C VAL A 64 10.74 2.57 -1.17
N ILE A 65 10.53 1.47 -0.44
CA ILE A 65 10.43 1.49 1.03
C ILE A 65 11.74 2.00 1.65
N VAL A 66 12.90 1.48 1.20
CA VAL A 66 14.21 1.95 1.69
C VAL A 66 14.35 3.46 1.52
N ILE A 67 14.11 3.96 0.31
CA ILE A 67 14.26 5.39 0.01
C ILE A 67 13.26 6.23 0.80
N GLY A 68 12.00 5.78 0.89
CA GLY A 68 10.96 6.46 1.67
C GLY A 68 11.33 6.56 3.16
N CYS A 69 11.84 5.48 3.77
CA CYS A 69 12.32 5.50 5.14
C CYS A 69 13.55 6.42 5.33
N ILE A 70 14.45 6.50 4.35
CA ILE A 70 15.58 7.44 4.38
C ILE A 70 15.06 8.89 4.32
N ILE A 71 14.21 9.23 3.35
CA ILE A 71 13.58 10.56 3.26
C ILE A 71 12.91 10.92 4.58
N GLY A 72 12.15 9.98 5.15
CA GLY A 72 11.48 10.17 6.41
C GLY A 72 12.41 10.43 7.58
N THR A 73 13.48 9.66 7.69
CA THR A 73 14.50 9.88 8.72
C THR A 73 15.14 11.26 8.57
N PHE A 74 15.45 11.71 7.35
CA PHE A 74 15.98 13.05 7.12
C PHE A 74 14.98 14.15 7.50
N LEU A 75 13.68 13.95 7.25
CA LEU A 75 12.63 14.90 7.64
C LEU A 75 12.45 14.96 9.17
N GLU A 76 12.49 13.82 9.85
CA GLU A 76 12.38 13.73 11.31
C GLU A 76 13.60 14.36 12.00
N GLU A 77 14.81 13.94 11.63
CA GLU A 77 16.04 14.40 12.28
C GLU A 77 16.41 15.85 11.96
N SER A 78 16.03 16.36 10.77
CA SER A 78 16.20 17.79 10.45
C SER A 78 15.15 18.70 11.09
N GLY A 79 14.10 18.14 11.71
CA GLY A 79 12.93 18.90 12.18
C GLY A 79 12.00 19.39 11.05
N GLY A 80 12.28 19.04 9.80
CA GLY A 80 11.49 19.41 8.63
C GLY A 80 10.04 18.91 8.71
N ALA A 81 9.82 17.70 9.25
CA ALA A 81 8.49 17.11 9.44
C ALA A 81 7.58 17.99 10.34
N TYR A 82 8.12 18.55 11.42
CA TYR A 82 7.36 19.41 12.34
C TYR A 82 7.03 20.78 11.73
N VAL A 83 7.90 21.33 10.88
CA VAL A 83 7.63 22.59 10.15
C VAL A 83 6.54 22.38 9.11
N MET A 84 6.56 21.26 8.39
CA MET A 84 5.47 20.86 7.50
C MET A 84 4.17 20.73 8.30
N ALA A 85 4.21 20.00 9.41
CA ALA A 85 3.03 19.80 10.25
C ALA A 85 2.43 21.13 10.72
N ARG A 86 3.26 22.05 11.22
CA ARG A 86 2.83 23.41 11.61
C ARG A 86 2.19 24.17 10.46
N SER A 87 2.74 24.05 9.25
CA SER A 87 2.24 24.75 8.05
C SER A 87 0.89 24.20 7.60
N VAL A 88 0.74 22.87 7.55
CA VAL A 88 -0.52 22.20 7.19
C VAL A 88 -1.59 22.46 8.24
N LEU A 89 -1.25 22.39 9.53
CA LEU A 89 -2.19 22.64 10.64
C LEU A 89 -2.78 24.05 10.64
N ARG A 90 -2.04 25.06 10.18
CA ARG A 90 -2.59 26.42 10.02
C ARG A 90 -3.72 26.50 9.01
N LEU A 91 -3.72 25.63 8.00
CA LEU A 91 -4.74 25.59 6.95
C LEU A 91 -5.88 24.65 7.33
N VAL A 92 -5.54 23.46 7.84
CA VAL A 92 -6.49 22.37 8.10
C VAL A 92 -7.15 22.49 9.46
N GLY A 93 -6.40 22.92 10.49
CA GLY A 93 -6.80 22.90 11.89
C GLY A 93 -6.56 21.54 12.58
N GLU A 94 -6.29 21.57 13.88
CA GLU A 94 -5.90 20.40 14.69
C GLU A 94 -7.00 19.33 14.76
N LYS A 95 -8.27 19.73 14.80
CA LYS A 95 -9.41 18.80 14.85
C LYS A 95 -9.63 18.00 13.56
N ARG A 96 -9.04 18.45 12.44
CA ARG A 96 -9.27 17.87 11.11
C ARG A 96 -8.10 17.03 10.61
N VAL A 97 -7.09 16.77 11.44
CA VAL A 97 -5.92 15.97 11.04
C VAL A 97 -6.30 14.60 10.49
N PRO A 98 -7.15 13.77 11.13
CA PRO A 98 -7.53 12.48 10.56
C PRO A 98 -8.18 12.60 9.19
N LEU A 99 -9.07 13.58 8.99
CA LEU A 99 -9.71 13.81 7.70
C LEU A 99 -8.70 14.27 6.63
N ALA A 100 -7.77 15.15 6.99
CA ALA A 100 -6.73 15.59 6.07
C ALA A 100 -5.79 14.45 5.68
N MET A 101 -5.43 13.57 6.62
CA MET A 101 -4.61 12.39 6.33
C MET A 101 -5.36 11.38 5.44
N LEU A 102 -6.66 11.19 5.69
CA LEU A 102 -7.53 10.37 4.83
C LEU A 102 -7.57 10.88 3.39
N LEU A 103 -7.86 12.17 3.19
CA LEU A 103 -7.92 12.77 1.85
C LEU A 103 -6.56 12.81 1.18
N LEU A 104 -5.51 13.10 1.95
CA LEU A 104 -4.13 13.08 1.46
C LEU A 104 -3.78 11.68 0.92
N GLY A 105 -4.07 10.63 1.69
CA GLY A 105 -3.89 9.25 1.25
C GLY A 105 -4.73 8.94 0.00
N TYR A 106 -6.01 9.30 0.02
CA TYR A 106 -6.94 9.07 -1.07
C TYR A 106 -6.44 9.64 -2.40
N PHE A 107 -6.02 10.90 -2.45
CA PHE A 107 -5.57 11.50 -3.72
C PHE A 107 -4.17 11.04 -4.13
N ILE A 108 -3.26 10.83 -3.16
CA ILE A 108 -1.89 10.42 -3.46
C ILE A 108 -1.82 8.99 -3.98
N SER A 109 -2.72 8.10 -3.55
CA SER A 109 -2.64 6.70 -3.98
C SER A 109 -3.21 6.42 -5.38
N ILE A 110 -3.83 7.41 -6.04
CA ILE A 110 -4.24 7.28 -7.45
C ILE A 110 -2.99 7.12 -8.35
N PRO A 111 -1.97 7.99 -8.27
CA PRO A 111 -0.71 7.84 -9.01
C PRO A 111 0.35 6.98 -8.30
N VAL A 112 0.28 6.80 -6.98
CA VAL A 112 1.33 6.13 -6.19
C VAL A 112 0.82 4.82 -5.59
N TYR A 113 1.70 3.82 -5.46
CA TYR A 113 1.37 2.60 -4.70
C TYR A 113 1.06 2.92 -3.23
N ALA A 114 0.03 2.29 -2.67
CA ALA A 114 -0.40 2.54 -1.29
C ALA A 114 0.74 2.39 -0.28
N ASP A 115 1.49 1.29 -0.37
CA ASP A 115 2.60 0.96 0.52
C ASP A 115 3.70 2.04 0.48
N SER A 116 4.06 2.42 -0.74
CA SER A 116 5.06 3.47 -0.99
C SER A 116 4.59 4.82 -0.44
N GLY A 117 3.34 5.18 -0.74
CA GLY A 117 2.72 6.41 -0.25
C GLY A 117 2.66 6.46 1.27
N PHE A 118 2.33 5.34 1.93
CA PHE A 118 2.27 5.26 3.38
C PHE A 118 3.63 5.50 4.02
N VAL A 119 4.68 4.84 3.52
CA VAL A 119 6.05 5.00 4.04
C VAL A 119 6.53 6.44 3.89
N ILE A 120 6.31 7.05 2.72
CA ILE A 120 6.74 8.43 2.44
C ILE A 120 6.00 9.45 3.32
N LEU A 121 4.72 9.20 3.62
CA LEU A 121 3.86 10.12 4.36
C LEU A 121 3.84 9.86 5.87
N THR A 122 4.34 8.71 6.34
CA THR A 122 4.43 8.36 7.77
C THR A 122 5.13 9.44 8.63
N PRO A 123 6.28 10.01 8.23
CA PRO A 123 6.94 11.08 8.99
C PRO A 123 6.06 12.32 9.16
N LEU A 124 5.40 12.75 8.07
CA LEU A 124 4.45 13.85 8.11
C LEU A 124 3.27 13.51 9.02
N ASN A 125 2.74 12.29 8.92
CA ASN A 125 1.62 11.83 9.72
C ASN A 125 1.94 11.82 11.23
N ARG A 126 3.12 11.30 11.61
CA ARG A 126 3.61 11.33 13.00
C ARG A 126 3.74 12.75 13.51
N ALA A 127 4.40 13.62 12.76
CA ALA A 127 4.58 15.02 13.12
C ALA A 127 3.24 15.78 13.26
N MET A 128 2.30 15.55 12.34
CA MET A 128 0.94 16.11 12.39
C MET A 128 0.19 15.64 13.64
N SER A 129 0.28 14.34 13.96
CA SER A 129 -0.40 13.73 15.10
C SER A 129 0.14 14.25 16.42
N LYS A 130 1.48 14.27 16.57
CA LYS A 130 2.14 14.84 17.75
C LYS A 130 1.77 16.31 17.92
N LYS A 131 1.82 17.09 16.83
CA LYS A 131 1.57 18.53 16.90
C LYS A 131 0.11 18.88 17.20
N ALA A 132 -0.84 18.07 16.72
CA ALA A 132 -2.27 18.23 17.01
C ALA A 132 -2.72 17.57 18.32
N GLY A 133 -1.81 16.88 19.04
CA GLY A 133 -2.13 16.21 20.30
C GLY A 133 -3.11 15.04 20.14
N ILE A 134 -3.07 14.34 19.00
CA ILE A 134 -3.94 13.17 18.74
C ILE A 134 -3.13 11.87 18.69
N THR A 135 -3.81 10.76 18.95
CA THR A 135 -3.21 9.42 18.81
C THR A 135 -2.78 9.12 17.37
N LEU A 136 -1.61 8.48 17.22
CA LEU A 136 -1.12 8.00 15.93
C LEU A 136 -2.07 6.96 15.31
N ALA A 137 -2.81 6.20 16.12
CA ALA A 137 -3.75 5.18 15.63
C ALA A 137 -4.80 5.80 14.69
N SER A 138 -5.40 6.93 15.08
CA SER A 138 -6.43 7.59 14.29
C SER A 138 -5.91 8.09 12.94
N SER A 139 -4.78 8.80 12.96
CA SER A 139 -4.22 9.44 11.78
C SER A 139 -3.51 8.45 10.84
N ALA A 140 -2.82 7.44 11.37
CA ALA A 140 -2.22 6.36 10.58
C ALA A 140 -3.27 5.47 9.93
N CYS A 141 -4.33 5.08 10.65
CA CYS A 141 -5.45 4.38 10.03
C CYS A 141 -6.12 5.24 8.95
N ALA A 142 -6.28 6.54 9.18
CA ALA A 142 -6.86 7.45 8.20
C ALA A 142 -6.03 7.50 6.91
N LEU A 143 -4.71 7.70 7.05
CA LEU A 143 -3.78 7.70 5.93
C LEU A 143 -3.79 6.36 5.19
N GLY A 144 -3.62 5.25 5.91
CA GLY A 144 -3.53 3.91 5.34
C GLY A 144 -4.81 3.50 4.60
N LEU A 145 -5.97 3.65 5.24
CA LEU A 145 -7.26 3.34 4.60
C LEU A 145 -7.54 4.27 3.42
N GLY A 146 -7.20 5.55 3.53
CA GLY A 146 -7.29 6.50 2.41
C GLY A 146 -6.49 6.06 1.20
N LEU A 147 -5.24 5.68 1.41
CA LEU A 147 -4.37 5.14 0.34
C LEU A 147 -5.00 3.88 -0.27
N THR A 148 -5.38 2.90 0.55
CA THR A 148 -5.93 1.62 0.08
C THR A 148 -7.20 1.77 -0.76
N ILE A 149 -8.08 2.71 -0.40
CA ILE A 149 -9.34 2.94 -1.10
C ILE A 149 -9.12 3.23 -2.58
N THR A 150 -8.34 4.25 -2.91
CA THR A 150 -8.10 4.60 -4.32
C THR A 150 -7.10 3.68 -4.98
N HIS A 151 -6.14 3.14 -4.22
CA HIS A 151 -5.23 2.13 -4.74
C HIS A 151 -5.96 0.97 -5.41
N CYS A 152 -7.02 0.49 -4.74
CA CYS A 152 -7.78 -0.65 -5.20
C CYS A 152 -8.93 -0.27 -6.13
N LEU A 153 -9.57 0.89 -5.99
CA LEU A 153 -10.81 1.18 -6.73
C LEU A 153 -10.63 2.06 -7.97
N VAL A 154 -9.60 2.90 -8.02
CA VAL A 154 -9.54 4.01 -8.99
C VAL A 154 -8.28 3.88 -9.86
N PRO A 155 -8.41 3.56 -11.16
CA PRO A 155 -7.31 3.68 -12.12
C PRO A 155 -6.70 5.10 -12.11
N PRO A 156 -5.38 5.27 -12.36
CA PRO A 156 -4.52 4.42 -13.17
C PRO A 156 -3.66 3.42 -12.38
N THR A 157 -4.10 3.02 -11.19
CA THR A 157 -3.34 2.07 -10.39
C THR A 157 -3.23 0.70 -11.10
N PRO A 158 -2.08 0.00 -11.00
CA PRO A 158 -1.81 -1.18 -11.82
C PRO A 158 -2.85 -2.30 -11.70
N GLY A 159 -3.40 -2.54 -10.50
CA GLY A 159 -4.43 -3.56 -10.29
C GLY A 159 -5.71 -3.28 -11.09
N PRO A 160 -6.41 -2.16 -10.82
CA PRO A 160 -7.60 -1.73 -11.55
C PRO A 160 -7.40 -1.60 -13.06
N ILE A 161 -6.27 -1.03 -13.52
CA ILE A 161 -5.96 -0.97 -14.96
C ILE A 161 -5.85 -2.37 -15.55
N ALA A 162 -5.08 -3.25 -14.91
CA ALA A 162 -4.87 -4.60 -15.43
C ALA A 162 -6.18 -5.39 -15.44
N ALA A 163 -7.00 -5.29 -14.40
CA ALA A 163 -8.32 -5.93 -14.37
C ALA A 163 -9.24 -5.42 -15.47
N ALA A 164 -9.27 -4.10 -15.72
CA ALA A 164 -10.03 -3.52 -16.81
C ALA A 164 -9.57 -4.07 -18.18
N GLY A 165 -8.26 -4.19 -18.40
CA GLY A 165 -7.70 -4.78 -19.62
C GLY A 165 -8.04 -6.27 -19.78
N ILE A 166 -7.87 -7.07 -18.72
CA ILE A 166 -8.14 -8.51 -18.72
C ILE A 166 -9.63 -8.81 -19.00
N MET A 167 -10.52 -8.01 -18.40
CA MET A 167 -11.97 -8.21 -18.54
C MET A 167 -12.56 -7.47 -19.75
N GLY A 168 -11.74 -6.74 -20.53
CA GLY A 168 -12.20 -5.92 -21.64
C GLY A 168 -13.27 -4.90 -21.21
N ALA A 169 -13.10 -4.31 -20.03
CA ALA A 169 -13.95 -3.27 -19.49
C ALA A 169 -13.46 -1.89 -19.96
N ASP A 170 -14.40 -0.97 -20.20
CA ASP A 170 -14.05 0.41 -20.55
C ASP A 170 -13.39 1.11 -19.36
N LEU A 171 -12.17 1.61 -19.55
CA LEU A 171 -11.39 2.24 -18.47
C LEU A 171 -12.06 3.50 -17.92
N GLY A 172 -12.73 4.29 -18.78
CA GLY A 172 -13.46 5.48 -18.35
C GLY A 172 -14.63 5.14 -17.43
N LEU A 173 -15.38 4.09 -17.77
CA LEU A 173 -16.45 3.55 -16.93
C LEU A 173 -15.89 2.97 -15.62
N VAL A 174 -14.77 2.26 -15.65
CA VAL A 174 -14.12 1.74 -14.41
C VAL A 174 -13.67 2.88 -13.50
N ILE A 175 -13.12 3.97 -14.05
CA ILE A 175 -12.78 5.18 -13.27
C ILE A 175 -14.04 5.77 -12.63
N LEU A 176 -15.12 5.90 -13.41
CA LEU A 176 -16.39 6.44 -12.93
C LEU A 176 -17.00 5.58 -11.81
N THR A 177 -17.15 4.27 -12.04
CA THR A 177 -17.74 3.35 -11.07
C THR A 177 -16.85 3.20 -9.84
N GLY A 178 -15.52 3.18 -10.01
CA GLY A 178 -14.55 3.15 -8.93
C GLY A 178 -14.62 4.39 -8.04
N PHE A 179 -14.70 5.58 -8.62
CA PHE A 179 -14.82 6.83 -7.87
C PHE A 179 -16.17 6.94 -7.14
N ILE A 180 -17.26 6.47 -7.74
CA ILE A 180 -18.57 6.43 -7.05
C ILE A 180 -18.50 5.43 -5.89
N ALA A 181 -17.94 4.25 -6.12
CA ALA A 181 -17.83 3.20 -5.11
C ALA A 181 -16.92 3.57 -3.94
N SER A 182 -15.92 4.44 -4.16
CA SER A 182 -14.97 4.87 -3.12
C SER A 182 -15.54 5.87 -2.11
N ILE A 183 -16.61 6.60 -2.46
CA ILE A 183 -17.24 7.61 -1.58
C ILE A 183 -17.68 6.99 -0.25
N LEU A 184 -18.33 5.83 -0.31
CA LEU A 184 -18.87 5.18 0.88
C LEU A 184 -17.75 4.66 1.81
N PRO A 185 -16.72 3.92 1.32
CA PRO A 185 -15.54 3.59 2.09
C PRO A 185 -14.83 4.80 2.71
N VAL A 186 -14.72 5.94 2.02
CA VAL A 186 -14.12 7.18 2.59
C VAL A 186 -14.95 7.67 3.77
N LEU A 187 -16.28 7.73 3.63
CA LEU A 187 -17.16 8.16 4.70
C LEU A 187 -17.08 7.23 5.91
N LEU A 188 -17.13 5.91 5.68
CA LEU A 188 -17.04 4.90 6.73
C LEU A 188 -15.66 4.93 7.41
N THR A 189 -14.58 5.13 6.65
CA THR A 189 -13.23 5.32 7.17
C THR A 189 -13.15 6.55 8.05
N TRP A 190 -13.70 7.68 7.61
CA TRP A 190 -13.71 8.90 8.41
C TRP A 190 -14.46 8.73 9.73
N LEU A 191 -15.63 8.08 9.71
CA LEU A 191 -16.36 7.73 10.92
C LEU A 191 -15.55 6.78 11.82
N TYR A 192 -14.86 5.80 11.22
CA TYR A 192 -14.08 4.83 11.96
C TYR A 192 -12.91 5.45 12.70
N VAL A 193 -12.12 6.26 12.00
CA VAL A 193 -10.91 6.86 12.57
C VAL A 193 -11.22 7.92 13.61
N THR A 194 -12.36 8.60 13.49
CA THR A 194 -12.79 9.63 14.45
C THR A 194 -13.49 9.06 15.68
N LYS A 195 -14.24 7.96 15.56
CA LYS A 195 -15.02 7.39 16.67
C LYS A 195 -14.37 6.22 17.39
N TRP A 196 -13.70 5.32 16.67
CA TRP A 196 -13.15 4.07 17.23
C TRP A 196 -11.63 4.11 17.30
N ALA A 197 -10.91 4.38 16.20
CA ALA A 197 -9.45 4.37 16.23
C ALA A 197 -8.86 5.45 17.14
N SER A 198 -9.55 6.59 17.30
CA SER A 198 -9.18 7.67 18.22
C SER A 198 -9.18 7.27 19.70
N ARG A 199 -9.83 6.15 20.07
CA ARG A 199 -9.87 5.63 21.44
C ARG A 199 -8.63 4.84 21.83
N VAL A 200 -7.84 4.39 20.86
CA VAL A 200 -6.60 3.64 21.10
C VAL A 200 -5.45 4.64 21.12
N TYR A 201 -4.79 4.80 22.26
CA TYR A 201 -3.65 5.71 22.36
C TYR A 201 -2.36 5.03 21.90
N ILE A 202 -1.73 5.61 20.88
CA ILE A 202 -0.38 5.29 20.42
C ILE A 202 0.37 6.60 20.33
N ASP A 203 1.48 6.70 21.06
CA ASP A 203 2.35 7.90 21.02
C ASP A 203 2.93 8.06 19.61
N PRO A 204 2.71 9.21 18.93
CA PRO A 204 3.30 9.45 17.62
C PRO A 204 4.83 9.55 17.60
N ALA A 205 5.46 9.83 18.74
CA ALA A 205 6.90 9.99 18.89
C ALA A 205 7.39 9.42 20.24
N PRO A 206 7.42 8.08 20.39
CA PRO A 206 7.73 7.44 21.68
C PRO A 206 9.19 7.60 22.11
N ASP A 207 10.09 7.83 21.15
CA ASP A 207 11.54 7.92 21.39
C ASP A 207 12.03 9.38 21.56
N GLU A 208 11.14 10.36 21.57
CA GLU A 208 11.49 11.79 21.58
C GLU A 208 10.80 12.55 22.69
N THR A 209 11.56 13.34 23.44
CA THR A 209 11.00 14.27 24.44
C THR A 209 10.55 15.57 23.78
N ASP A 210 9.64 16.30 24.43
CA ASP A 210 9.21 17.61 23.93
C ASP A 210 10.37 18.60 23.80
N ALA A 211 11.41 18.46 24.65
CA ALA A 211 12.63 19.25 24.58
C ALA A 211 13.45 18.96 23.31
N ASP A 212 13.57 17.67 22.94
CA ASP A 212 14.25 17.26 21.70
C ASP A 212 13.54 17.82 20.47
N ILE A 213 12.21 17.78 20.48
CA ILE A 213 11.37 18.32 19.40
C ILE A 213 11.55 19.83 19.28
N GLU A 214 11.54 20.57 20.40
CA GLU A 214 11.79 22.01 20.39
C GLU A 214 13.17 22.35 19.82
N GLU A 215 14.19 21.57 20.16
CA GLU A 215 15.54 21.76 19.61
C GLU A 215 15.58 21.51 18.10
N LYS A 216 14.96 20.42 17.63
CA LYS A 216 14.82 20.11 16.19
C LYS A 216 14.10 21.22 15.45
N VAL A 217 13.00 21.73 16.00
CA VAL A 217 12.24 22.85 15.41
C VAL A 217 13.07 24.12 15.31
N LYS A 218 13.94 24.42 16.29
CA LYS A 218 14.85 25.59 16.23
C LYS A 218 15.87 25.49 15.10
N LYS A 219 16.27 24.27 14.72
CA LYS A 219 17.24 24.01 13.65
C LYS A 219 16.57 23.68 12.30
N ALA A 220 15.24 23.69 12.25
CA ALA A 220 14.49 23.16 11.13
C ALA A 220 14.64 24.00 9.85
N PRO A 221 14.63 23.35 8.67
CA PRO A 221 14.58 24.03 7.39
C PRO A 221 13.25 24.77 7.19
N SER A 222 13.20 25.63 6.16
CA SER A 222 11.95 26.30 5.78
C SER A 222 10.91 25.29 5.30
N ALA A 223 9.62 25.60 5.52
CA ALA A 223 8.51 24.73 5.11
C ALA A 223 8.62 24.31 3.64
N PHE A 224 8.94 25.25 2.75
CA PHE A 224 9.13 24.98 1.32
C PHE A 224 10.19 23.90 1.07
N LYS A 225 11.37 24.01 1.69
CA LYS A 225 12.43 23.00 1.55
C LYS A 225 12.00 21.65 2.11
N SER A 226 11.27 21.63 3.24
CA SER A 226 10.76 20.39 3.82
C SER A 226 9.76 19.66 2.93
N PHE A 227 8.95 20.38 2.13
CA PHE A 227 7.98 19.74 1.23
C PHE A 227 8.62 19.16 -0.05
N LEU A 228 9.75 19.71 -0.52
CA LEU A 228 10.36 19.29 -1.79
C LEU A 228 10.64 17.77 -1.88
N PRO A 229 11.22 17.10 -0.86
CA PRO A 229 11.48 15.66 -0.87
C PRO A 229 10.25 14.76 -1.03
N ILE A 230 9.05 15.28 -0.77
CA ILE A 230 7.79 14.53 -0.91
C ILE A 230 7.03 14.97 -2.16
N VAL A 231 6.88 16.28 -2.34
CA VAL A 231 6.07 16.85 -3.42
C VAL A 231 6.70 16.62 -4.78
N ILE A 232 8.03 16.78 -4.91
CA ILE A 232 8.69 16.60 -6.21
C ILE A 232 8.56 15.15 -6.71
N PRO A 233 8.91 14.11 -5.93
CA PRO A 233 8.68 12.73 -6.37
C PRO A 233 7.23 12.44 -6.74
N LEU A 234 6.29 12.94 -5.94
CA LEU A 234 4.86 12.75 -6.20
C LEU A 234 4.43 13.37 -7.54
N VAL A 235 4.86 14.60 -7.82
CA VAL A 235 4.57 15.28 -9.08
C VAL A 235 5.18 14.52 -10.26
N LEU A 236 6.42 14.03 -10.13
CA LEU A 236 7.06 13.24 -11.19
C LEU A 236 6.29 11.94 -11.47
N ILE A 237 5.87 11.22 -10.43
CA ILE A 237 5.07 9.98 -10.57
C ILE A 237 3.70 10.27 -11.19
N VAL A 238 3.06 11.38 -10.81
CA VAL A 238 1.82 11.85 -11.43
C VAL A 238 2.02 12.13 -12.91
N LEU A 239 3.09 12.84 -13.28
CA LEU A 239 3.38 13.15 -14.68
C LEU A 239 3.62 11.89 -15.51
N LYS A 240 4.36 10.90 -14.98
CA LYS A 240 4.45 9.56 -15.63
C LYS A 240 3.07 8.93 -15.79
N SER A 241 2.26 8.93 -14.73
CA SER A 241 0.94 8.32 -14.76
C SER A 241 0.05 8.95 -15.83
N VAL A 242 0.07 10.28 -15.95
CA VAL A 242 -0.61 11.03 -17.02
C VAL A 242 -0.04 10.65 -18.39
N SER A 243 1.29 10.57 -18.53
CA SER A 243 1.95 10.18 -19.78
C SER A 243 1.54 8.78 -20.25
N ALA A 244 1.28 7.86 -19.31
CA ALA A 244 0.98 6.46 -19.56
C ALA A 244 -0.51 6.19 -19.81
N PHE A 245 -1.37 7.22 -19.83
CA PHE A 245 -2.76 7.03 -20.22
C PHE A 245 -2.86 6.52 -21.67
N PRO A 246 -3.86 5.67 -21.99
CA PRO A 246 -4.04 5.13 -23.35
C PRO A 246 -4.21 6.18 -24.44
N SER A 247 -4.62 7.40 -24.09
CA SER A 247 -4.73 8.54 -25.01
C SER A 247 -3.38 9.18 -25.37
N GLU A 248 -2.27 8.67 -24.81
CA GLU A 248 -0.91 9.19 -24.94
C GLU A 248 -0.83 10.73 -24.85
N PRO A 249 -1.21 11.36 -23.72
CA PRO A 249 -1.35 12.82 -23.63
C PRO A 249 -0.07 13.60 -23.93
N PHE A 250 1.10 12.98 -23.72
CA PHE A 250 2.42 13.56 -24.00
C PHE A 250 3.07 12.97 -25.26
N GLY A 251 2.32 12.16 -26.02
CA GLY A 251 2.80 11.41 -27.19
C GLY A 251 3.81 10.32 -26.85
N SER A 252 4.49 9.82 -27.89
CA SER A 252 5.51 8.75 -27.81
C SER A 252 6.95 9.24 -28.05
N GLY A 253 7.16 10.55 -28.11
CA GLY A 253 8.47 11.15 -28.35
C GLY A 253 9.40 11.14 -27.14
N THR A 254 10.61 11.67 -27.31
CA THR A 254 11.66 11.72 -26.27
C THR A 254 11.19 12.36 -24.96
N PHE A 255 10.30 13.36 -25.03
CA PHE A 255 9.73 14.00 -23.85
C PHE A 255 8.93 13.03 -22.98
N ALA A 256 8.07 12.20 -23.59
CA ALA A 256 7.31 11.17 -22.88
C ALA A 256 8.24 10.09 -22.30
N THR A 257 9.31 9.72 -23.02
CA THR A 257 10.32 8.78 -22.50
C THR A 257 11.03 9.35 -21.27
N ILE A 258 11.43 10.62 -21.30
CA ILE A 258 12.07 11.28 -20.16
C ILE A 258 11.11 11.34 -18.96
N ILE A 259 9.87 11.80 -19.17
CA ILE A 259 8.84 11.82 -18.12
C ILE A 259 8.60 10.41 -17.55
N GLY A 260 8.52 9.40 -18.43
CA GLY A 260 8.38 8.02 -18.04
C GLY A 260 9.52 7.53 -17.14
N PHE A 261 10.76 7.90 -17.46
CA PHE A 261 11.93 7.52 -16.66
C PHE A 261 12.02 8.27 -15.33
N ILE A 262 11.93 9.60 -15.33
CA ILE A 262 12.07 10.40 -14.10
C ILE A 262 10.88 10.24 -13.15
N GLY A 263 9.72 9.90 -13.69
CA GLY A 263 8.51 9.61 -12.92
C GLY A 263 8.39 8.14 -12.50
N GLU A 264 9.34 7.27 -12.88
CA GLU A 264 9.43 5.93 -12.29
C GLU A 264 9.59 6.07 -10.77
N PRO A 265 8.76 5.42 -9.93
CA PRO A 265 8.79 5.62 -8.48
C PRO A 265 10.19 5.51 -7.85
N VAL A 266 11.02 4.57 -8.32
CA VAL A 266 12.40 4.44 -7.87
C VAL A 266 13.22 5.69 -8.17
N VAL A 267 13.19 6.20 -9.41
CA VAL A 267 13.96 7.38 -9.84
C VAL A 267 13.42 8.65 -9.19
N ALA A 268 12.10 8.82 -9.17
CA ALA A 268 11.42 9.95 -8.56
C ALA A 268 11.79 10.07 -7.07
N LEU A 269 11.78 8.95 -6.33
CA LEU A 269 12.13 8.94 -4.92
C LEU A 269 13.63 9.11 -4.68
N LEU A 270 14.51 8.62 -5.56
CA LEU A 270 15.93 8.95 -5.49
C LEU A 270 16.16 10.47 -5.59
N ILE A 271 15.43 11.16 -6.48
CA ILE A 271 15.46 12.62 -6.56
C ILE A 271 14.96 13.22 -5.23
N GLY A 272 13.86 12.73 -4.69
CA GLY A 272 13.34 13.13 -3.37
C GLY A 272 14.36 12.95 -2.24
N MET A 273 15.09 11.84 -2.24
CA MET A 273 16.15 11.55 -1.27
C MET A 273 17.32 12.51 -1.38
N VAL A 274 17.77 12.82 -2.60
CA VAL A 274 18.81 13.85 -2.82
C VAL A 274 18.34 15.21 -2.32
N LEU A 275 17.07 15.56 -2.54
CA LEU A 275 16.47 16.77 -1.97
C LEU A 275 16.43 16.71 -0.43
N ALA A 276 16.14 15.55 0.16
CA ALA A 276 16.12 15.35 1.60
C ALA A 276 17.50 15.59 2.24
N PHE A 277 18.59 15.29 1.52
CA PHE A 277 19.96 15.58 1.97
C PHE A 277 20.25 17.08 2.12
N THR A 278 19.40 17.96 1.57
CA THR A 278 19.54 19.41 1.70
C THR A 278 18.82 19.99 2.94
N LEU A 279 18.06 19.16 3.66
CA LEU A 279 17.31 19.56 4.86
C LEU A 279 18.16 19.89 6.09
N PRO A 280 19.25 19.15 6.40
CA PRO A 280 20.08 19.47 7.55
C PRO A 280 20.69 20.87 7.42
N LYS A 281 20.68 21.64 8.52
CA LYS A 281 21.29 22.98 8.55
C LYS A 281 22.78 22.98 8.19
N LYS A 282 23.49 21.91 8.57
CA LYS A 282 24.86 21.60 8.14
C LYS A 282 24.90 20.12 7.76
N PHE A 283 25.30 19.85 6.52
CA PHE A 283 25.45 18.48 6.05
C PHE A 283 26.75 17.87 6.59
N ASP A 284 26.65 16.70 7.20
CA ASP A 284 27.79 15.90 7.63
C ASP A 284 27.79 14.57 6.88
N LYS A 285 28.95 14.16 6.35
CA LYS A 285 29.12 12.87 5.68
C LYS A 285 28.75 11.70 6.59
N GLN A 286 28.89 11.84 7.91
CA GLN A 286 28.46 10.82 8.87
C GLN A 286 26.96 10.53 8.80
N MET A 287 26.13 11.47 8.34
CA MET A 287 24.69 11.25 8.15
C MET A 287 24.39 10.17 7.09
N LEU A 288 25.30 9.96 6.12
CA LEU A 288 25.17 8.94 5.09
C LEU A 288 25.76 7.57 5.50
N SER A 289 26.38 7.48 6.67
CA SER A 289 27.01 6.24 7.13
C SER A 289 26.00 5.20 7.62
N SER A 290 26.45 3.95 7.80
CA SER A 290 25.65 2.84 8.33
C SER A 290 25.11 3.07 9.74
N THR A 291 25.71 3.98 10.50
CA THR A 291 25.25 4.38 11.84
C THR A 291 24.55 5.74 11.85
N GLY A 292 24.61 6.48 10.73
CA GLY A 292 23.95 7.76 10.54
C GLY A 292 22.47 7.63 10.19
N TRP A 293 21.91 8.70 9.61
CA TRP A 293 20.50 8.81 9.27
C TRP A 293 20.09 7.83 8.16
N VAL A 294 20.95 7.62 7.16
CA VAL A 294 20.71 6.59 6.13
C VAL A 294 20.65 5.20 6.76
N GLY A 295 21.58 4.87 7.67
CA GLY A 295 21.58 3.62 8.41
C GLY A 295 20.33 3.41 9.27
N LYS A 296 19.84 4.46 9.94
CA LYS A 296 18.58 4.43 10.70
C LYS A 296 17.38 4.16 9.77
N GLY A 297 17.30 4.86 8.63
CA GLY A 297 16.27 4.63 7.62
C GLY A 297 16.27 3.20 7.07
N LEU A 298 17.45 2.63 6.80
CA LEU A 298 17.60 1.23 6.36
C LEU A 298 17.10 0.23 7.41
N LYS A 299 17.39 0.44 8.70
CA LYS A 299 16.89 -0.42 9.78
C LYS A 299 15.36 -0.38 9.87
N SER A 300 14.75 0.80 9.75
CA SER A 300 13.30 0.95 9.73
C SER A 300 12.66 0.25 8.51
N ALA A 301 13.29 0.35 7.35
CA ALA A 301 12.83 -0.30 6.12
C ALA A 301 12.91 -1.84 6.20
N ALA A 302 13.92 -2.39 6.87
CA ALA A 302 14.18 -3.82 6.90
C ALA A 302 12.97 -4.62 7.41
N ILE A 303 12.35 -4.22 8.52
CA ILE A 303 11.21 -4.95 9.10
C ILE A 303 10.02 -4.96 8.13
N ILE A 304 9.69 -3.81 7.54
CA ILE A 304 8.59 -3.65 6.59
C ILE A 304 8.80 -4.55 5.38
N ILE A 305 10.00 -4.51 4.79
CA ILE A 305 10.33 -5.32 3.60
C ILE A 305 10.26 -6.80 3.92
N MET A 306 10.81 -7.24 5.05
CA MET A 306 10.86 -8.66 5.41
C MET A 306 9.47 -9.23 5.65
N ILE A 307 8.60 -8.53 6.37
CA ILE A 307 7.22 -8.98 6.63
C ILE A 307 6.43 -9.02 5.33
N THR A 308 6.49 -7.94 4.54
CA THR A 308 5.76 -7.86 3.27
C THR A 308 6.19 -8.95 2.29
N ALA A 309 7.50 -9.19 2.17
CA ALA A 309 8.03 -10.23 1.30
C ALA A 309 7.67 -11.65 1.76
N ALA A 310 7.62 -11.91 3.07
CA ALA A 310 7.12 -13.18 3.60
C ALA A 310 5.61 -13.36 3.32
N GLY A 311 4.82 -12.28 3.35
CA GLY A 311 3.44 -12.27 2.88
C GLY A 311 3.34 -12.67 1.41
N GLY A 312 4.23 -12.12 0.57
CA GLY A 312 4.39 -12.50 -0.83
C GLY A 312 4.74 -13.98 -1.04
N SER A 313 5.62 -14.55 -0.22
CA SER A 313 5.92 -15.99 -0.23
C SER A 313 4.70 -16.85 0.06
N PHE A 314 3.94 -16.50 1.11
CA PHE A 314 2.69 -17.19 1.44
C PHE A 314 1.69 -17.08 0.29
N GLY A 315 1.58 -15.89 -0.30
CA GLY A 315 0.73 -15.65 -1.44
C GLY A 315 1.09 -16.47 -2.68
N MET A 316 2.37 -16.61 -2.99
CA MET A 316 2.82 -17.43 -4.11
C MET A 316 2.50 -18.91 -3.89
N ILE A 317 2.69 -19.44 -2.68
CA ILE A 317 2.29 -20.82 -2.36
C ILE A 317 0.79 -21.03 -2.55
N LEU A 318 -0.03 -20.08 -2.11
CA LEU A 318 -1.47 -20.14 -2.30
C LEU A 318 -1.81 -20.16 -3.78
N ARG A 319 -1.22 -19.27 -4.58
CA ARG A 319 -1.39 -19.26 -6.03
C ARG A 319 -1.01 -20.61 -6.66
N ASP A 320 0.17 -21.14 -6.32
CA ASP A 320 0.71 -22.37 -6.92
C ASP A 320 -0.01 -23.64 -6.44
N SER A 321 -0.78 -23.55 -5.35
CA SER A 321 -1.59 -24.67 -4.85
C SER A 321 -2.87 -24.95 -5.65
N GLY A 322 -3.25 -24.04 -6.57
CA GLY A 322 -4.52 -24.14 -7.30
C GLY A 322 -5.76 -23.80 -6.46
N ILE A 323 -5.60 -23.20 -5.26
CA ILE A 323 -6.74 -22.74 -4.43
C ILE A 323 -7.68 -21.82 -5.21
N ALA A 324 -7.15 -21.04 -6.15
CA ALA A 324 -7.90 -20.09 -6.95
C ALA A 324 -8.89 -20.79 -7.89
N ASP A 325 -8.48 -21.92 -8.50
CA ASP A 325 -9.34 -22.73 -9.37
C ASP A 325 -10.43 -23.42 -8.55
N VAL A 326 -10.07 -24.00 -7.39
CA VAL A 326 -11.04 -24.63 -6.48
C VAL A 326 -12.09 -23.63 -5.97
N LEU A 327 -11.68 -22.40 -5.65
CA LEU A 327 -12.61 -21.32 -5.28
C LEU A 327 -13.49 -20.91 -6.46
N GLY A 328 -12.95 -20.85 -7.68
CA GLY A 328 -13.69 -20.56 -8.90
C GLY A 328 -14.80 -21.58 -9.18
N GLU A 329 -14.45 -22.88 -9.20
CA GLU A 329 -15.40 -23.97 -9.46
C GLU A 329 -16.45 -24.12 -8.36
N SER A 330 -16.05 -24.05 -7.09
CA SER A 330 -16.99 -24.22 -5.96
C SER A 330 -18.01 -23.09 -5.87
N LEU A 331 -17.64 -21.89 -6.34
CA LEU A 331 -18.49 -20.70 -6.27
C LEU A 331 -19.23 -20.41 -7.58
N SER A 332 -18.85 -21.02 -8.71
CA SER A 332 -19.52 -20.80 -10.01
C SER A 332 -20.92 -21.40 -10.08
N ASP A 333 -21.19 -22.48 -9.32
CA ASP A 333 -22.53 -23.08 -9.24
C ASP A 333 -23.50 -22.22 -8.39
N LEU A 334 -22.94 -21.38 -7.51
CA LEU A 334 -23.72 -20.45 -6.72
C LEU A 334 -24.01 -19.23 -7.60
N LYS A 335 -25.29 -18.95 -7.89
CA LYS A 335 -25.76 -17.77 -8.66
C LYS A 335 -25.53 -16.46 -7.88
N LEU A 336 -24.28 -16.17 -7.54
CA LEU A 336 -23.85 -15.05 -6.67
C LEU A 336 -23.75 -13.73 -7.43
N GLY A 337 -23.80 -13.76 -8.77
CA GLY A 337 -23.74 -12.56 -9.61
C GLY A 337 -22.51 -11.72 -9.30
N ILE A 338 -22.73 -10.45 -8.93
CA ILE A 338 -21.67 -9.49 -8.60
C ILE A 338 -20.85 -9.88 -7.35
N TRP A 339 -21.39 -10.71 -6.46
CA TRP A 339 -20.68 -11.11 -5.24
C TRP A 339 -19.59 -12.15 -5.50
N LEU A 340 -19.67 -12.91 -6.61
CA LEU A 340 -18.67 -13.90 -6.97
C LEU A 340 -17.25 -13.30 -7.09
N PRO A 341 -16.99 -12.30 -7.95
CA PRO A 341 -15.68 -11.65 -8.04
C PRO A 341 -15.26 -10.99 -6.72
N PHE A 342 -16.18 -10.38 -5.99
CA PHE A 342 -15.88 -9.78 -4.69
C PHE A 342 -15.35 -10.81 -3.69
N LEU A 343 -16.04 -11.94 -3.54
CA LEU A 343 -15.70 -12.98 -2.58
C LEU A 343 -14.40 -13.70 -2.96
N ILE A 344 -14.17 -13.96 -4.24
CA ILE A 344 -12.90 -14.53 -4.70
C ILE A 344 -11.76 -13.55 -4.41
N ALA A 345 -11.89 -12.27 -4.77
CA ALA A 345 -10.86 -11.28 -4.50
C ALA A 345 -10.62 -11.09 -3.00
N ALA A 346 -11.67 -11.08 -2.18
CA ALA A 346 -11.57 -11.00 -0.73
C ALA A 346 -10.89 -12.23 -0.13
N ALA A 347 -11.24 -13.43 -0.59
CA ALA A 347 -10.60 -14.67 -0.16
C ALA A 347 -9.11 -14.68 -0.53
N LEU A 348 -8.77 -14.33 -1.77
CA LEU A 348 -7.38 -14.22 -2.23
C LEU A 348 -6.64 -13.14 -1.44
N LYS A 349 -7.17 -11.92 -1.33
CA LYS A 349 -6.56 -10.85 -0.53
C LYS A 349 -6.30 -11.29 0.91
N THR A 350 -7.29 -11.91 1.55
CA THR A 350 -7.14 -12.44 2.90
C THR A 350 -6.03 -13.49 2.96
N ALA A 351 -5.93 -14.34 1.93
CA ALA A 351 -4.93 -15.38 1.88
C ALA A 351 -3.50 -14.82 1.67
N GLN A 352 -3.29 -13.96 0.68
CA GLN A 352 -1.96 -13.57 0.19
C GLN A 352 -1.53 -12.12 0.50
N GLY A 353 -2.39 -11.28 1.06
CA GLY A 353 -2.04 -9.92 1.48
C GLY A 353 -1.91 -8.89 0.35
N SER A 354 -1.51 -9.24 -0.87
CA SER A 354 -1.41 -8.27 -1.97
C SER A 354 -2.76 -7.99 -2.64
N SER A 355 -3.22 -6.73 -2.60
CA SER A 355 -4.45 -6.29 -3.30
C SER A 355 -4.30 -6.35 -4.82
N THR A 356 -3.20 -5.86 -5.37
CA THR A 356 -2.96 -5.87 -6.83
C THR A 356 -2.96 -7.28 -7.40
N VAL A 357 -2.27 -8.21 -6.73
CA VAL A 357 -2.23 -9.60 -7.19
C VAL A 357 -3.59 -10.27 -7.04
N ALA A 358 -4.35 -9.97 -5.97
CA ALA A 358 -5.70 -10.49 -5.80
C ALA A 358 -6.64 -10.00 -6.93
N ILE A 359 -6.61 -8.70 -7.24
CA ILE A 359 -7.35 -8.07 -8.33
C ILE A 359 -7.06 -8.75 -9.68
N ILE A 360 -5.78 -8.85 -10.06
CA ILE A 360 -5.35 -9.42 -11.36
C ILE A 360 -5.72 -10.91 -11.47
N THR A 361 -5.54 -11.66 -10.39
CA THR A 361 -5.84 -13.09 -10.35
C THR A 361 -7.34 -13.32 -10.47
N THR A 362 -8.16 -12.60 -9.69
CA THR A 362 -9.61 -12.67 -9.79
C THR A 362 -10.11 -12.24 -11.16
N ALA A 363 -9.56 -11.18 -11.75
CA ALA A 363 -9.93 -10.74 -13.09
C ALA A 363 -9.69 -11.85 -14.14
N SER A 364 -8.55 -12.55 -14.06
CA SER A 364 -8.23 -13.68 -14.97
C SER A 364 -9.20 -14.85 -14.83
N ILE A 365 -9.68 -15.14 -13.62
CA ILE A 365 -10.67 -16.20 -13.35
C ILE A 365 -12.05 -15.80 -13.87
N ILE A 366 -12.46 -14.54 -13.64
CA ILE A 366 -13.80 -14.06 -13.96
C ILE A 366 -13.96 -13.77 -15.45
N ALA A 367 -12.90 -13.35 -16.14
CA ALA A 367 -12.94 -12.98 -17.56
C ALA A 367 -13.62 -14.03 -18.47
N PRO A 368 -13.25 -15.33 -18.43
CA PRO A 368 -13.93 -16.35 -19.25
C PRO A 368 -15.38 -16.65 -18.80
N LEU A 369 -15.75 -16.30 -17.56
CA LEU A 369 -17.07 -16.60 -16.97
C LEU A 369 -18.10 -15.49 -17.22
N MET A 370 -17.67 -14.27 -17.55
CA MET A 370 -18.56 -13.10 -17.68
C MET A 370 -19.75 -13.32 -18.63
N GLY A 371 -19.52 -14.01 -19.75
CA GLY A 371 -20.56 -14.29 -20.74
C GLY A 371 -21.68 -15.18 -20.19
N VAL A 372 -21.32 -16.21 -19.43
CA VAL A 372 -22.28 -17.13 -18.80
C VAL A 372 -22.95 -16.46 -17.60
N MET A 373 -22.24 -15.59 -16.88
CA MET A 373 -22.80 -14.79 -15.78
C MET A 373 -23.73 -13.67 -16.25
N GLY A 374 -23.79 -13.39 -17.56
CA GLY A 374 -24.66 -12.37 -18.14
C GLY A 374 -24.15 -10.92 -18.02
N PHE A 375 -22.88 -10.71 -17.63
CA PHE A 375 -22.27 -9.38 -17.50
C PHE A 375 -21.47 -9.04 -18.75
N VAL A 376 -22.17 -8.68 -19.83
CA VAL A 376 -21.57 -8.45 -21.16
C VAL A 376 -21.60 -6.99 -21.57
N ALA A 377 -22.49 -6.17 -21.00
CA ALA A 377 -22.57 -4.76 -21.31
C ALA A 377 -21.35 -3.98 -20.76
N PRO A 378 -20.94 -2.87 -21.39
CA PRO A 378 -19.78 -2.10 -20.95
C PRO A 378 -19.83 -1.68 -19.47
N LEU A 379 -20.99 -1.20 -19.00
CA LEU A 379 -21.19 -0.80 -17.61
C LEU A 379 -21.16 -2.00 -16.64
N GLU A 380 -21.72 -3.14 -17.04
CA GLU A 380 -21.72 -4.38 -16.24
C GLU A 380 -20.29 -4.89 -16.01
N LYS A 381 -19.45 -4.86 -17.05
CA LYS A 381 -18.03 -5.20 -16.94
C LYS A 381 -17.29 -4.25 -16.00
N ALA A 382 -17.54 -2.95 -16.11
CA ALA A 382 -16.93 -1.96 -15.21
C ALA A 382 -17.35 -2.19 -13.75
N ILE A 383 -18.63 -2.48 -13.50
CA ILE A 383 -19.16 -2.83 -12.18
C ILE A 383 -18.53 -4.12 -11.64
N LEU A 384 -18.32 -5.15 -12.47
CA LEU A 384 -17.62 -6.37 -12.08
C LEU A 384 -16.17 -6.09 -11.67
N VAL A 385 -15.45 -5.24 -12.41
CA VAL A 385 -14.09 -4.80 -12.05
C VAL A 385 -14.10 -4.06 -10.72
N THR A 386 -15.03 -3.13 -10.51
CA THR A 386 -15.17 -2.43 -9.23
C THR A 386 -15.51 -3.41 -8.08
N SER A 387 -16.28 -4.47 -8.37
CA SER A 387 -16.63 -5.50 -7.39
C SER A 387 -15.43 -6.30 -6.90
N LEU A 388 -14.62 -6.89 -7.79
CA LEU A 388 -13.38 -7.58 -7.37
C LEU A 388 -12.38 -6.61 -6.72
N CYS A 389 -12.31 -5.37 -7.20
CA CYS A 389 -11.46 -4.34 -6.61
C CYS A 389 -11.85 -4.03 -5.16
N SER A 390 -13.16 -3.95 -4.89
CA SER A 390 -13.70 -3.79 -3.54
C SER A 390 -13.39 -5.02 -2.67
N GLY A 391 -13.49 -6.23 -3.24
CA GLY A 391 -13.16 -7.47 -2.55
C GLY A 391 -11.69 -7.50 -2.10
N ALA A 392 -10.77 -7.01 -2.93
CA ALA A 392 -9.35 -6.93 -2.62
C ALA A 392 -8.97 -5.91 -1.53
N MET A 393 -9.95 -5.23 -0.93
CA MET A 393 -9.75 -4.29 0.19
C MET A 393 -10.19 -4.84 1.55
N VAL A 394 -10.90 -5.97 1.61
CA VAL A 394 -11.72 -6.35 2.77
C VAL A 394 -10.91 -6.79 4.00
N VAL A 395 -9.81 -7.53 3.80
CA VAL A 395 -9.02 -8.04 4.93
C VAL A 395 -7.53 -7.83 4.68
N ALA A 396 -6.97 -6.82 5.33
CA ALA A 396 -5.53 -6.68 5.52
C ALA A 396 -5.20 -7.20 6.92
N HIS A 397 -4.38 -8.24 7.00
CA HIS A 397 -3.85 -8.75 8.27
C HIS A 397 -2.34 -8.90 8.16
N VAL A 398 -1.73 -9.78 8.95
CA VAL A 398 -0.28 -9.82 9.12
C VAL A 398 0.52 -10.18 7.86
N ASN A 399 -0.16 -10.57 6.78
CA ASN A 399 0.42 -10.82 5.46
C ASN A 399 0.44 -9.59 4.53
N ASP A 400 -0.08 -8.46 4.97
CA ASP A 400 -0.19 -7.21 4.23
C ASP A 400 0.93 -6.24 4.60
N SER A 401 1.39 -5.43 3.65
CA SER A 401 2.43 -4.42 3.83
C SER A 401 2.09 -3.34 4.87
N PHE A 402 0.81 -3.15 5.17
CA PHE A 402 0.33 -2.22 6.22
C PHE A 402 0.44 -2.77 7.64
N PHE A 403 0.75 -4.05 7.82
CA PHE A 403 0.99 -4.65 9.14
C PHE A 403 2.45 -4.50 9.56
#